data_AF-A0A5E4PPT1-F1
#
_entry.id   AF-A0A5E4PPT1-F1
#
_cell.length_a   1.000
_cell.length_b   1.000
_cell.length_c   1.000
_cell.angle_alpha   90.00
_cell.angle_beta   90.00
_cell.angle_gamma   90.00
#
_symmetry.space_group_name_H-M   'P 1'
#
loop_
_entity.id
_entity.type
_entity.pdbx_description
1 polymer ?
#
loop_
_entity_poly.entity_id
_entity_poly.type
_entity_poly.pdbx_seq_one_letter_code
_entity_poly.pdbx_strand_id
1 'polypeptide(L)'
;MTAVTILAYVLVYLLYTRFDDMPTRIAIENQYEVANNLPYPSIAICTPNQLTISSMNHFNRTLVNIRKTNITIHKAKKPGPHNGLTVVSDYNPEDAIDGTIVNAGAIREPLRYFNEYHNSDCDLLCHVKRVEKHCGCIMMYIPHVKMSQICDISDIKCIIEVKLQSTEEYRRSECNCPRDCVSYRYRVNMILGNLDALPYQIRNPYGNMTFNKSSSIMHFFMPKSVYVIQKQETVMSLINFFANLGGVFGLCLGCSVITIFEIFFYIHLAFKQKRKNKVHNPRPEKYPSGHYIE
;
A
#
# COMPACT_ATOMS: atom_id res chain seq x y z
N MET A 1 -0.67 12.20 50.99
CA MET A 1 0.52 12.41 50.12
C MET A 1 1.11 11.11 49.59
N THR A 2 1.41 10.12 50.44
CA THR A 2 1.94 8.81 50.01
C THR A 2 0.97 8.00 49.14
N ALA A 3 -0.32 7.93 49.50
CA ALA A 3 -1.31 7.22 48.68
C ALA A 3 -1.47 7.82 47.27
N VAL A 4 -1.44 9.15 47.15
CA VAL A 4 -1.59 9.87 45.88
C VAL A 4 -0.36 9.70 44.98
N THR A 5 0.84 9.70 45.57
CA THR A 5 2.09 9.45 44.83
C THR A 5 2.20 8.00 44.36
N ILE A 6 1.75 7.03 45.17
CA ILE A 6 1.65 5.62 44.77
C ILE A 6 0.64 5.46 43.62
N LEU A 7 -0.52 6.10 43.71
CA LEU A 7 -1.52 6.07 42.64
C LEU A 7 -1.00 6.69 41.33
N ALA A 8 -0.33 7.84 41.41
CA ALA A 8 0.31 8.47 40.25
C ALA A 8 1.37 7.55 39.61
N TYR A 9 2.21 6.92 40.43
CA TYR A 9 3.22 5.97 39.95
C TYR A 9 2.59 4.76 39.25
N VAL A 10 1.54 4.17 39.84
CA VAL A 10 0.81 3.04 39.23
C VAL A 10 0.17 3.44 37.90
N LEU A 11 -0.44 4.63 37.82
CA LEU A 11 -1.05 5.13 36.59
C LEU A 11 0.00 5.39 35.49
N VAL A 12 1.14 6.00 35.83
CA VAL A 12 2.25 6.20 34.89
C VAL A 12 2.81 4.86 34.43
N TYR A 13 2.99 3.89 35.33
CA TYR A 13 3.46 2.56 34.99
C TYR A 13 2.50 1.85 34.02
N LEU A 14 1.19 1.90 34.28
CA LEU A 14 0.18 1.34 33.38
C LEU A 14 0.13 2.03 32.02
N LEU A 15 0.33 3.35 31.97
CA LEU A 15 0.41 4.09 30.70
C LEU A 15 1.67 3.75 29.92
N TYR A 16 2.81 3.58 30.61
CA TYR A 16 4.07 3.18 29.99
C TYR A 16 3.99 1.76 29.43
N THR A 17 3.51 0.79 30.20
CA THR A 17 3.33 -0.58 29.69
C THR A 17 2.34 -0.61 28.54
N ARG A 18 1.26 0.16 28.59
CA ARG A 18 0.34 0.31 27.46
C ARG A 18 0.99 0.90 26.21
N PHE A 19 1.91 1.84 26.36
CA PHE A 19 2.64 2.43 25.23
C PHE A 19 3.66 1.45 24.64
N ASP A 20 4.43 0.75 25.50
CA ASP A 20 5.47 -0.20 25.11
C ASP A 20 4.89 -1.50 24.51
N ASP A 21 3.80 -2.02 25.10
CA ASP A 21 3.06 -3.19 24.60
C ASP A 21 2.29 -2.88 23.29
N MET A 22 2.18 -1.61 22.88
CA MET A 22 1.45 -1.17 21.68
C MET A 22 2.34 -0.48 20.65
N PRO A 23 3.41 -1.11 20.11
CA PRO A 23 4.26 -0.43 19.14
C PRO A 23 3.51 -0.07 17.84
N THR A 24 2.46 -0.81 17.47
CA THR A 24 1.63 -0.53 16.28
C THR A 24 0.28 -1.25 16.34
N ARG A 25 -0.50 -1.16 17.45
CA ARG A 25 -1.90 -1.62 17.35
C ARG A 25 -2.63 -0.61 16.48
N ILE A 26 -3.11 -1.08 15.34
CA ILE A 26 -3.81 -0.25 14.39
C ILE A 26 -5.30 -0.55 14.54
N ALA A 27 -6.09 0.49 14.78
CA ALA A 27 -7.54 0.40 14.69
C ALA A 27 -7.97 0.64 13.24
N ILE A 28 -8.90 -0.18 12.76
CA ILE A 28 -9.57 0.04 11.48
C ILE A 28 -10.77 0.92 11.74
N GLU A 29 -10.70 2.17 11.32
CA GLU A 29 -11.85 3.06 11.32
C GLU A 29 -12.57 2.99 9.97
N ASN A 30 -13.87 2.70 10.01
CA ASN A 30 -14.72 2.73 8.81
C ASN A 30 -15.39 4.09 8.71
N GLN A 31 -15.00 4.88 7.72
CA GLN A 31 -15.62 6.17 7.40
C GLN A 31 -16.40 6.05 6.08
N TYR A 32 -17.47 6.83 5.93
CA TYR A 32 -18.26 6.88 4.70
C TYR A 32 -17.98 8.17 3.96
N GLU A 33 -17.66 8.07 2.67
CA GLU A 33 -17.46 9.21 1.79
C GLU A 33 -18.34 9.13 0.53
N VAL A 34 -18.62 10.27 -0.08
CA VAL A 34 -19.38 10.37 -1.32
C VAL A 34 -18.56 9.88 -2.51
N ALA A 35 -19.18 9.10 -3.39
CA ALA A 35 -18.50 8.44 -4.51
C ALA A 35 -18.08 9.39 -5.65
N ASN A 36 -18.31 10.70 -5.55
CA ASN A 36 -17.99 11.67 -6.62
C ASN A 36 -16.49 11.74 -6.93
N ASN A 37 -15.62 11.49 -5.95
CA ASN A 37 -14.17 11.52 -6.10
C ASN A 37 -13.56 10.12 -6.25
N LEU A 38 -14.39 9.08 -6.39
CA LEU A 38 -13.90 7.71 -6.51
C LEU A 38 -13.46 7.43 -7.95
N PRO A 39 -12.22 6.98 -8.21
CA PRO A 39 -11.80 6.61 -9.56
C PRO A 39 -12.66 5.45 -10.07
N TYR A 40 -13.04 5.50 -11.35
CA TYR A 40 -13.71 4.38 -11.98
C TYR A 40 -12.71 3.24 -12.21
N PRO A 41 -13.05 1.99 -11.83
CA PRO A 41 -12.14 0.87 -12.01
C PRO A 41 -12.02 0.47 -13.48
N SER A 42 -10.86 -0.07 -13.85
CA SER A 42 -10.72 -0.79 -15.11
C SER A 42 -11.54 -2.09 -15.07
N ILE A 43 -12.35 -2.32 -16.10
CA ILE A 43 -13.19 -3.51 -16.22
C ILE A 43 -12.50 -4.52 -17.11
N ALA A 44 -12.13 -5.67 -16.54
CA ALA A 44 -11.60 -6.81 -17.29
C ALA A 44 -12.69 -7.84 -17.53
N ILE A 45 -12.95 -8.17 -18.80
CA ILE A 45 -13.89 -9.24 -19.18
C ILE A 45 -13.10 -10.53 -19.36
N CYS A 46 -13.31 -11.47 -18.45
CA CYS A 46 -12.68 -12.79 -18.50
C CYS A 46 -13.61 -13.81 -19.14
N THR A 47 -13.08 -14.63 -20.03
CA THR A 47 -13.79 -15.82 -20.50
C THR A 47 -13.91 -16.84 -19.35
N PRO A 48 -15.08 -17.49 -19.14
CA PRO A 48 -15.22 -18.55 -18.15
C PRO A 48 -14.52 -19.85 -18.56
N ASN A 49 -13.93 -19.90 -19.76
CA ASN A 49 -13.26 -21.08 -20.28
C ASN A 49 -11.96 -21.32 -19.50
N GLN A 50 -12.06 -22.17 -18.48
CA GLN A 50 -10.90 -22.66 -17.73
C GLN A 50 -10.29 -23.87 -18.44
N LEU A 51 -8.98 -23.84 -18.65
CA LEU A 51 -8.22 -24.96 -19.20
C LEU A 51 -7.76 -25.88 -18.06
N THR A 52 -8.20 -27.13 -18.09
CA THR A 52 -7.68 -28.16 -17.18
C THR A 52 -6.31 -28.64 -17.64
N ILE A 53 -5.51 -29.18 -16.70
CA ILE A 53 -4.18 -29.74 -17.00
C ILE A 53 -4.28 -30.87 -18.05
N SER A 54 -5.32 -31.71 -17.96
CA SER A 54 -5.58 -32.78 -18.93
C SER A 54 -5.86 -32.24 -20.33
N SER A 55 -6.73 -31.22 -20.44
CA SER A 55 -7.04 -30.56 -21.71
C SER A 55 -5.81 -29.86 -22.30
N MET A 56 -4.94 -29.28 -21.47
CA MET A 56 -3.67 -28.70 -21.91
C MET A 56 -2.73 -29.77 -22.48
N ASN A 57 -2.59 -30.91 -21.81
CA ASN A 57 -1.74 -32.01 -22.31
C ASN A 57 -2.25 -32.56 -23.65
N HIS A 58 -3.57 -32.64 -23.82
CA HIS A 58 -4.18 -32.99 -25.09
C HIS A 58 -3.90 -31.94 -26.17
N PHE A 59 -4.11 -30.66 -25.86
CA PHE A 59 -3.85 -29.54 -26.77
C PHE A 59 -2.38 -29.51 -27.24
N ASN A 60 -1.42 -29.74 -26.34
CA ASN A 60 -0.02 -29.80 -26.70
C ASN A 60 0.31 -30.95 -27.67
N ARG A 61 -0.31 -32.13 -27.50
CA ARG A 61 -0.13 -33.24 -28.47
C ARG A 61 -0.63 -32.85 -29.86
N THR A 62 -1.75 -32.14 -29.94
CA THR A 62 -2.28 -31.63 -31.21
C THR A 62 -1.34 -30.62 -31.84
N LEU A 63 -0.78 -29.67 -31.07
CA LEU A 63 0.19 -28.69 -31.56
C LEU A 63 1.51 -29.32 -32.04
N VAL A 64 2.01 -30.34 -31.37
CA VAL A 64 3.22 -31.07 -31.79
C VAL A 64 2.98 -31.82 -33.11
N ASN A 65 1.78 -32.37 -33.31
CA ASN A 65 1.40 -32.98 -34.59
C ASN A 65 1.29 -31.93 -35.71
N ILE A 66 0.86 -30.72 -35.40
CA ILE A 66 0.81 -29.58 -36.33
C ILE A 66 2.22 -29.12 -36.73
N ARG A 67 3.22 -29.17 -35.85
CA ARG A 67 4.64 -28.93 -36.22
C ARG A 67 5.20 -29.97 -37.19
N LYS A 68 4.64 -31.18 -37.22
CA LYS A 68 5.02 -32.23 -38.19
C LYS A 68 4.39 -32.02 -39.57
N THR A 69 3.33 -31.23 -39.67
CA THR A 69 2.84 -30.76 -40.97
C THR A 69 3.58 -29.47 -41.31
N ASN A 70 4.17 -29.38 -42.50
CA ASN A 70 4.80 -28.15 -43.01
C ASN A 70 3.74 -27.06 -43.18
N ILE A 71 3.37 -26.38 -42.10
CA ILE A 71 2.48 -25.23 -42.15
C ILE A 71 3.34 -24.01 -42.41
N THR A 72 3.12 -23.39 -43.56
CA THR A 72 3.62 -22.06 -43.85
C THR A 72 2.92 -21.07 -42.92
N ILE A 73 3.65 -20.52 -41.95
CA ILE A 73 3.16 -19.44 -41.09
C ILE A 73 2.88 -18.23 -41.98
N HIS A 74 1.61 -17.98 -42.30
CA HIS A 74 1.21 -16.75 -42.95
C HIS A 74 1.30 -15.62 -41.91
N LYS A 75 2.34 -14.78 -42.03
CA LYS A 75 2.39 -13.52 -41.31
C LYS A 75 1.17 -12.70 -41.70
N ALA A 76 0.23 -12.54 -40.77
CA ALA A 76 -0.88 -11.62 -40.96
C ALA A 76 -0.29 -10.20 -41.10
N LYS A 77 -0.33 -9.65 -42.31
CA LYS A 77 -0.04 -8.24 -42.55
C LYS A 77 -1.18 -7.45 -41.90
N LYS A 78 -0.88 -6.67 -40.86
CA LYS A 78 -1.84 -5.76 -40.22
C LYS A 78 -2.60 -4.97 -41.30
N PRO A 79 -3.92 -5.14 -41.44
CA PRO A 79 -4.69 -4.29 -42.32
C PRO A 79 -5.06 -3.03 -41.55
N GLY A 80 -4.46 -1.90 -41.92
CA GLY A 80 -5.04 -0.58 -41.68
C GLY A 80 -4.97 0.01 -40.26
N PRO A 81 -5.35 1.29 -40.14
CA PRO A 81 -5.07 2.14 -39.00
C PRO A 81 -6.11 1.95 -37.88
N HIS A 82 -5.65 2.11 -36.63
CA HIS A 82 -6.42 2.46 -35.42
C HIS A 82 -7.92 2.18 -35.46
N ASN A 83 -8.38 1.02 -34.95
CA ASN A 83 -9.74 0.81 -34.41
C ASN A 83 -9.86 -0.55 -33.68
N GLY A 84 -8.85 -0.89 -32.88
CA GLY A 84 -9.00 -1.83 -31.76
C GLY A 84 -8.95 -0.99 -30.49
N LEU A 85 -9.91 -1.19 -29.58
CA LEU A 85 -10.03 -0.45 -28.33
C LEU A 85 -8.69 -0.46 -27.58
N THR A 86 -7.92 0.60 -27.77
CA THR A 86 -6.71 0.90 -27.02
C THR A 86 -7.19 1.84 -25.94
N VAL A 87 -7.32 1.35 -24.72
CA VAL A 87 -7.48 2.25 -23.58
C VAL A 87 -6.10 2.87 -23.37
N VAL A 88 -5.86 3.96 -24.09
CA VAL A 88 -4.79 4.91 -23.78
C VAL A 88 -5.29 5.66 -22.55
N SER A 89 -4.75 5.34 -21.37
CA SER A 89 -4.78 6.32 -20.28
C SER A 89 -3.79 7.40 -20.68
N ASP A 90 -4.31 8.45 -21.30
CA ASP A 90 -3.54 9.62 -21.67
C ASP A 90 -3.16 10.33 -20.37
N TYR A 91 -1.93 10.12 -19.91
CA TYR A 91 -1.26 11.07 -19.05
C TYR A 91 0.06 11.40 -19.72
N ASN A 92 0.06 12.52 -20.44
CA ASN A 92 1.23 13.06 -21.11
C ASN A 92 2.19 13.61 -20.04
N PRO A 93 3.37 13.01 -19.84
CA PRO A 93 4.29 13.39 -18.77
C PRO A 93 4.95 14.77 -19.00
N GLU A 94 4.75 15.38 -20.16
CA GLU A 94 5.28 16.72 -20.49
C GLU A 94 4.40 17.87 -19.97
N ASP A 95 3.20 17.57 -19.44
CA ASP A 95 2.26 18.54 -18.87
C ASP A 95 2.32 18.63 -17.33
N ALA A 96 3.32 18.01 -16.70
CA ALA A 96 3.50 18.06 -15.25
C ALA A 96 4.09 19.40 -14.79
N ILE A 97 3.39 20.08 -13.86
CA ILE A 97 3.89 21.32 -13.22
C ILE A 97 5.05 20.95 -12.29
N ASP A 98 6.21 21.57 -12.53
CA ASP A 98 7.40 21.43 -11.68
C ASP A 98 7.09 21.86 -10.24
N GLY A 99 7.26 20.94 -9.29
CA GLY A 99 7.07 21.17 -7.85
C GLY A 99 5.92 20.43 -7.17
N THR A 100 5.17 19.59 -7.88
CA THR A 100 3.98 18.91 -7.31
C THR A 100 4.28 17.61 -6.53
N ILE A 101 5.53 17.33 -6.19
CA ILE A 101 5.88 16.18 -5.32
C ILE A 101 6.48 16.70 -4.04
N VAL A 102 5.65 16.82 -3.00
CA VAL A 102 6.11 17.05 -1.64
C VAL A 102 5.65 15.89 -0.77
N ASN A 103 6.64 15.12 -0.31
CA ASN A 103 6.61 14.19 0.83
C ASN A 103 5.57 13.06 0.85
N ALA A 104 5.95 11.92 0.26
CA ALA A 104 5.65 10.61 0.85
C ALA A 104 6.85 9.69 0.63
N GLY A 105 7.46 9.21 1.71
CA GLY A 105 8.56 8.26 1.68
C GLY A 105 8.08 6.91 1.16
N ALA A 106 8.23 6.69 -0.15
CA ALA A 106 8.24 5.37 -0.76
C ALA A 106 9.49 5.30 -1.64
N ILE A 107 10.31 4.28 -1.44
CA ILE A 107 11.42 3.98 -2.32
C ILE A 107 10.82 3.70 -3.70
N ARG A 108 10.99 4.62 -4.65
CA ARG A 108 10.60 4.41 -6.06
C ARG A 108 11.55 3.37 -6.65
N GLU A 109 11.12 2.11 -6.70
CA GLU A 109 11.62 1.21 -7.75
C GLU A 109 10.74 1.43 -8.98
N PRO A 110 11.23 2.13 -10.03
CA PRO A 110 10.48 2.25 -11.26
C PRO A 110 10.29 0.85 -11.85
N LEU A 111 9.04 0.40 -11.91
CA LEU A 111 8.70 -0.81 -12.64
C LEU A 111 9.00 -0.53 -14.11
N ARG A 112 9.80 -1.38 -14.76
CA ARG A 112 10.32 -1.18 -16.14
C ARG A 112 9.24 -0.85 -17.19
N TYR A 113 7.98 -1.16 -16.89
CA TYR A 113 6.83 -1.00 -17.78
C TYR A 113 5.70 -0.14 -17.21
N PHE A 114 5.79 0.33 -15.96
CA PHE A 114 4.72 1.08 -15.28
C PHE A 114 5.28 2.32 -14.56
N ASN A 115 4.57 3.43 -14.65
CA ASN A 115 5.02 4.73 -14.11
C ASN A 115 4.84 4.84 -12.60
N GLU A 116 3.87 4.13 -12.02
CA GLU A 116 3.56 4.10 -10.60
C GLU A 116 3.62 2.68 -10.05
N TYR A 117 3.95 2.56 -8.76
CA TYR A 117 3.98 1.25 -8.10
C TYR A 117 2.57 0.89 -7.64
N HIS A 118 2.10 -0.26 -8.12
CA HIS A 118 0.99 -1.00 -7.52
C HIS A 118 1.42 -2.42 -7.20
N ASN A 119 0.90 -2.97 -6.11
CA ASN A 119 1.19 -4.34 -5.69
C ASN A 119 0.83 -5.37 -6.78
N SER A 120 -0.29 -5.14 -7.50
CA SER A 120 -0.72 -5.99 -8.62
C SER A 120 0.28 -5.99 -9.77
N ASP A 121 0.88 -4.84 -10.07
CA ASP A 121 1.79 -4.67 -11.19
C ASP A 121 3.16 -5.27 -10.87
N CYS A 122 3.61 -5.13 -9.61
CA CYS A 122 4.79 -5.84 -9.10
C CYS A 122 4.61 -7.36 -9.20
N ASP A 123 3.47 -7.88 -8.75
CA ASP A 123 3.15 -9.30 -8.83
C ASP A 123 3.12 -9.81 -10.28
N LEU A 124 2.50 -9.04 -11.19
CA LEU A 124 2.46 -9.35 -12.62
C LEU A 124 3.88 -9.40 -13.20
N LEU A 125 4.70 -8.40 -12.91
CA LEU A 125 6.08 -8.35 -13.39
C LEU A 125 6.95 -9.43 -12.79
N CYS A 126 6.70 -9.85 -11.55
CA CYS A 126 7.42 -11.00 -10.98
C CYS A 126 7.07 -12.29 -11.74
N HIS A 127 5.79 -12.48 -12.08
CA HIS A 127 5.38 -13.61 -12.92
C HIS A 127 6.03 -13.56 -14.31
N VAL A 128 6.02 -12.40 -14.96
CA VAL A 128 6.64 -12.20 -16.29
C VAL A 128 8.14 -12.49 -16.26
N LYS A 129 8.86 -11.96 -15.27
CA LYS A 129 10.29 -12.25 -15.08
C LYS A 129 10.56 -13.74 -14.90
N ARG A 130 9.68 -14.45 -14.18
CA ARG A 130 9.81 -15.89 -13.99
C ARG A 130 9.60 -16.65 -15.31
N VAL A 131 8.60 -16.27 -16.09
CA VAL A 131 8.34 -16.86 -17.42
C VAL A 131 9.51 -16.58 -18.36
N GLU A 132 10.06 -15.36 -18.36
CA GLU A 132 11.25 -15.02 -19.15
C GLU A 132 12.45 -15.90 -18.77
N LYS A 133 12.68 -16.11 -17.47
CA LYS A 133 13.78 -16.95 -16.95
C LYS A 133 13.65 -18.44 -17.30
N HIS A 134 12.43 -18.99 -17.29
CA HIS A 134 12.20 -20.44 -17.49
C HIS A 134 11.87 -20.81 -18.94
N CYS A 135 11.06 -19.99 -19.61
CA CYS A 135 10.57 -20.25 -20.97
C CYS A 135 11.35 -19.46 -22.04
N GLY A 136 12.18 -18.48 -21.65
CA GLY A 136 13.00 -17.70 -22.59
C GLY A 136 12.21 -16.71 -23.45
N CYS A 137 10.94 -16.44 -23.10
CA CYS A 137 10.03 -15.59 -23.85
C CYS A 137 9.25 -14.66 -22.91
N ILE A 138 8.73 -13.56 -23.47
CA ILE A 138 7.99 -12.53 -22.73
C ILE A 138 6.50 -12.62 -23.10
N MET A 139 5.64 -12.36 -22.13
CA MET A 139 4.19 -12.38 -22.31
C MET A 139 3.71 -11.30 -23.29
N MET A 140 2.72 -11.65 -24.13
CA MET A 140 2.20 -10.77 -25.19
C MET A 140 1.51 -9.49 -24.70
N TYR A 141 1.02 -9.48 -23.46
CA TYR A 141 0.31 -8.34 -22.89
C TYR A 141 1.25 -7.29 -22.28
N ILE A 142 2.58 -7.53 -22.31
CA ILE A 142 3.56 -6.57 -21.79
C ILE A 142 3.82 -5.49 -22.85
N PRO A 143 3.67 -4.20 -22.49
CA PRO A 143 3.87 -3.12 -23.45
C PRO A 143 5.34 -2.97 -23.85
N HIS A 144 5.58 -2.39 -25.03
CA HIS A 144 6.93 -2.05 -25.53
C HIS A 144 7.91 -3.24 -25.71
N VAL A 145 7.40 -4.44 -25.97
CA VAL A 145 8.22 -5.63 -26.25
C VAL A 145 8.34 -5.87 -27.76
N LYS A 146 9.54 -6.28 -28.22
CA LYS A 146 9.76 -6.65 -29.63
C LYS A 146 9.02 -7.96 -29.93
N MET A 147 8.36 -8.03 -31.09
CA MET A 147 7.62 -9.23 -31.53
C MET A 147 8.45 -10.52 -31.54
N SER A 148 9.78 -10.43 -31.75
CA SER A 148 10.68 -11.59 -31.75
C SER A 148 10.91 -12.20 -30.36
N GLN A 149 10.50 -11.53 -29.28
CA GLN A 149 10.70 -11.97 -27.89
C GLN A 149 9.41 -12.46 -27.24
N ILE A 150 8.28 -12.36 -27.95
CA ILE A 150 6.96 -12.72 -27.42
C ILE A 150 6.78 -14.24 -27.47
N CYS A 151 6.20 -14.82 -26.41
CA CYS A 151 5.85 -16.23 -26.35
C CYS A 151 4.85 -16.62 -27.45
N ASP A 152 5.10 -17.75 -28.11
CA ASP A 152 4.20 -18.31 -29.11
C ASP A 152 3.20 -19.30 -28.47
N ILE A 153 2.25 -19.77 -29.26
CA ILE A 153 1.25 -20.77 -28.86
C ILE A 153 1.94 -22.07 -28.38
N SER A 154 3.13 -22.40 -28.91
CA SER A 154 3.90 -23.55 -28.44
C SER A 154 4.38 -23.44 -26.99
N ASP A 155 4.55 -22.21 -26.49
CA ASP A 155 5.15 -21.94 -25.18
C ASP A 155 4.09 -21.93 -24.08
N ILE A 156 2.81 -22.02 -24.43
CA ILE A 156 1.66 -22.09 -23.49
C ILE A 156 1.87 -23.19 -22.45
N LYS A 157 2.42 -24.35 -22.85
CA LYS A 157 2.69 -25.44 -21.90
C LYS A 157 3.71 -25.00 -20.84
N CYS A 158 4.81 -24.39 -21.25
CA CYS A 158 5.84 -23.90 -20.32
C CYS A 158 5.27 -22.82 -19.39
N ILE A 159 4.50 -21.87 -19.93
CA ILE A 159 3.85 -20.81 -19.16
C ILE A 159 2.96 -21.39 -18.05
N ILE A 160 2.15 -22.40 -18.38
CA ILE A 160 1.25 -23.05 -17.41
C ILE A 160 2.07 -23.85 -16.38
N GLU A 161 3.12 -24.55 -16.79
CA GLU A 161 4.02 -25.25 -15.86
C GLU A 161 4.67 -24.29 -14.86
N VAL A 162 5.16 -23.14 -15.32
CA VAL A 162 5.69 -22.07 -14.45
C VAL A 162 4.64 -21.56 -13.47
N LYS A 163 3.38 -21.41 -13.92
CA LYS A 163 2.26 -21.00 -13.05
C LYS A 163 1.90 -22.08 -12.03
N LEU A 164 1.96 -23.35 -12.38
CA LEU A 164 1.66 -24.47 -11.46
C LEU A 164 2.78 -24.67 -10.43
N GLN A 165 4.03 -24.42 -10.80
CA GLN A 165 5.20 -24.50 -9.91
C GLN A 165 5.37 -23.25 -9.01
N SER A 166 4.58 -22.20 -9.26
CA SER A 166 4.55 -20.99 -8.45
C SER A 166 3.81 -21.27 -7.12
N THR A 167 4.53 -21.81 -6.14
CA THR A 167 4.02 -21.96 -4.76
C THR A 167 4.02 -20.61 -4.02
N GLU A 168 3.16 -20.48 -3.01
CA GLU A 168 3.11 -19.32 -2.10
C GLU A 168 4.46 -19.04 -1.42
N GLU A 169 5.24 -20.09 -1.19
CA GLU A 169 6.59 -19.99 -0.61
C GLU A 169 7.56 -19.28 -1.56
N TYR A 170 7.52 -19.58 -2.86
CA TYR A 170 8.32 -18.88 -3.86
C TYR A 170 7.91 -17.41 -4.00
N ARG A 171 6.60 -17.13 -3.98
CA ARG A 171 6.09 -15.75 -3.99
C ARG A 171 6.68 -14.92 -2.85
N ARG A 172 7.02 -15.53 -1.71
CA ARG A 172 7.65 -14.83 -0.57
C ARG A 172 9.17 -14.72 -0.66
N SER A 173 9.86 -15.69 -1.27
CA SER A 173 11.33 -15.72 -1.28
C SER A 173 11.97 -14.95 -2.42
N GLU A 174 11.36 -14.95 -3.63
CA GLU A 174 11.96 -14.35 -4.83
C GLU A 174 11.23 -13.07 -5.30
N CYS A 175 10.00 -12.80 -4.83
CA CYS A 175 9.26 -11.57 -5.12
C CYS A 175 9.08 -10.70 -3.87
N ASN A 176 9.77 -9.57 -3.76
CA ASN A 176 9.52 -8.58 -2.71
C ASN A 176 8.52 -7.51 -3.20
N CYS A 177 7.24 -7.84 -3.20
CA CYS A 177 6.17 -6.91 -3.59
C CYS A 177 5.43 -6.40 -2.33
N PRO A 178 5.85 -5.27 -1.73
CA PRO A 178 5.12 -4.66 -0.62
C PRO A 178 3.69 -4.28 -1.03
N ARG A 179 2.79 -4.22 -0.05
CA ARG A 179 1.41 -3.79 -0.29
C ARG A 179 1.35 -2.29 -0.50
N ASP A 180 0.38 -1.85 -1.28
CA ASP A 180 0.09 -0.42 -1.44
C ASP A 180 -0.44 0.16 -0.12
N CYS A 181 0.02 1.37 0.23
CA CYS A 181 -0.51 2.12 1.37
C CYS A 181 -1.95 2.58 1.11
N VAL A 182 -2.25 2.93 -0.15
CA VAL A 182 -3.59 3.31 -0.61
C VAL A 182 -4.01 2.30 -1.67
N SER A 183 -5.12 1.61 -1.43
CA SER A 183 -5.67 0.65 -2.38
C SER A 183 -7.18 0.71 -2.40
N TYR A 184 -7.76 0.55 -3.59
CA TYR A 184 -9.19 0.52 -3.81
C TYR A 184 -9.65 -0.91 -4.04
N ARG A 185 -10.73 -1.33 -3.36
CA ARG A 185 -11.32 -2.66 -3.52
C ARG A 185 -12.76 -2.54 -3.97
N TYR A 186 -13.02 -2.95 -5.22
CA TYR A 186 -14.35 -2.98 -5.80
C TYR A 186 -14.94 -4.39 -5.68
N ARG A 187 -16.14 -4.49 -5.10
CA ARG A 187 -16.90 -5.75 -5.08
C ARG A 187 -17.85 -5.76 -6.27
N VAL A 188 -17.66 -6.71 -7.16
CA VAL A 188 -18.49 -6.88 -8.36
C VAL A 188 -19.61 -7.87 -8.05
N ASN A 189 -20.84 -7.44 -8.29
CA ASN A 189 -22.01 -8.31 -8.30
C ASN A 189 -22.58 -8.34 -9.71
N MET A 190 -22.82 -9.54 -10.25
CA MET A 190 -23.34 -9.72 -11.60
C MET A 190 -24.80 -10.16 -11.54
N ILE A 191 -25.64 -9.52 -12.37
CA ILE A 191 -27.02 -9.93 -12.59
C ILE A 191 -27.18 -10.21 -14.08
N LEU A 192 -27.75 -11.37 -14.40
CA LEU A 192 -28.03 -11.82 -15.76
C LEU A 192 -29.53 -11.70 -16.03
N GLY A 193 -29.89 -11.22 -17.22
CA GLY A 193 -31.27 -11.11 -17.66
C GLY A 193 -31.42 -11.60 -19.11
N ASN A 194 -32.60 -12.10 -19.45
CA ASN A 194 -32.91 -12.50 -20.83
C ASN A 194 -33.25 -11.26 -21.66
N LEU A 195 -32.59 -11.09 -22.81
CA LEU A 195 -32.88 -10.02 -23.76
C LEU A 195 -34.29 -10.15 -24.36
N ASP A 196 -34.84 -11.37 -24.44
CA ASP A 196 -36.21 -11.59 -24.95
C ASP A 196 -37.28 -10.93 -24.07
N ALA A 197 -36.94 -10.57 -22.82
CA ALA A 197 -37.86 -9.90 -21.91
C ALA A 197 -37.90 -8.36 -22.10
N LEU A 198 -36.99 -7.78 -22.88
CA LEU A 198 -36.90 -6.33 -23.12
C LEU A 198 -38.18 -5.70 -23.73
N PRO A 199 -38.88 -6.34 -24.69
CA PRO A 199 -40.11 -5.78 -25.25
C PRO A 199 -41.25 -5.62 -24.23
N TYR A 200 -41.21 -6.39 -23.14
CA TYR A 200 -42.23 -6.38 -22.09
C TYR A 200 -41.91 -5.40 -20.94
N GLN A 201 -40.81 -4.65 -21.03
CA GLN A 201 -40.48 -3.63 -20.03
C GLN A 201 -41.27 -2.33 -20.28
N ILE A 202 -41.83 -1.76 -19.20
CA ILE A 202 -42.61 -0.51 -19.22
C ILE A 202 -41.80 0.66 -19.81
N ARG A 203 -40.49 0.70 -19.59
CA ARG A 203 -39.57 1.65 -20.18
C ARG A 203 -38.40 0.90 -20.78
N ASN A 204 -38.42 0.71 -22.10
CA ASN A 204 -37.34 0.07 -22.83
C ASN A 204 -36.37 1.13 -23.39
N PRO A 205 -35.20 1.36 -22.76
CA PRO A 205 -34.20 2.31 -23.29
C PRO A 205 -33.52 1.81 -24.57
N TYR A 206 -33.74 0.55 -24.95
CA TYR A 206 -33.15 -0.09 -26.12
C TYR A 206 -34.16 -0.37 -27.25
N GLY A 207 -35.33 0.27 -27.24
CA GLY A 207 -36.43 -0.02 -28.17
C GLY A 207 -36.10 0.13 -29.66
N ASN A 208 -35.05 0.89 -30.00
CA ASN A 208 -34.63 1.12 -31.39
C ASN A 208 -33.53 0.14 -31.86
N MET A 209 -33.17 -0.86 -31.05
CA MET A 209 -32.10 -1.80 -31.36
C MET A 209 -32.67 -3.20 -31.64
N THR A 210 -32.20 -3.84 -32.71
CA THR A 210 -32.50 -5.24 -33.01
C THR A 210 -31.44 -6.14 -32.41
N PHE A 211 -31.85 -7.05 -31.52
CA PHE A 211 -30.93 -7.97 -30.84
C PHE A 211 -30.96 -9.34 -31.50
N ASN A 212 -29.77 -9.89 -31.76
CA ASN A 212 -29.59 -11.26 -32.25
C ASN A 212 -29.12 -12.16 -31.10
N LYS A 213 -29.12 -13.48 -31.31
CA LYS A 213 -28.62 -14.46 -30.32
C LYS A 213 -27.13 -14.29 -29.95
N SER A 214 -26.37 -13.52 -30.72
CA SER A 214 -24.96 -13.20 -30.46
C SER A 214 -24.77 -11.82 -29.80
N SER A 215 -25.86 -11.10 -29.53
CA SER A 215 -25.83 -9.78 -28.91
C SER A 215 -25.92 -9.91 -27.39
N SER A 216 -25.05 -9.22 -26.66
CA SER A 216 -25.09 -9.12 -25.20
C SER A 216 -24.98 -7.67 -24.77
N ILE A 217 -25.76 -7.27 -23.76
CA ILE A 217 -25.71 -5.94 -23.16
C ILE A 217 -25.09 -6.07 -21.77
N MET A 218 -24.11 -5.23 -21.47
CA MET A 218 -23.51 -5.13 -20.14
C MET A 218 -23.65 -3.69 -19.66
N HIS A 219 -24.25 -3.51 -18.49
CA HIS A 219 -24.43 -2.21 -17.86
C HIS A 219 -23.64 -2.16 -16.55
N PHE A 220 -22.65 -1.28 -16.48
CA PHE A 220 -21.79 -1.10 -15.32
C PHE A 220 -22.22 0.14 -14.56
N PHE A 221 -22.58 -0.02 -13.29
CA PHE A 221 -22.99 1.09 -12.44
C PHE A 221 -22.63 0.80 -10.99
N MET A 222 -22.43 1.87 -10.22
CA MET A 222 -22.26 1.79 -8.77
C MET A 222 -23.65 1.87 -8.11
N PRO A 223 -24.09 0.85 -7.36
CA PRO A 223 -25.44 0.84 -6.77
C PRO A 223 -25.57 1.80 -5.57
N LYS A 224 -24.46 2.25 -4.99
CA LYS A 224 -24.43 3.16 -3.84
C LYS A 224 -23.70 4.45 -4.22
N SER A 225 -24.20 5.58 -3.73
CA SER A 225 -23.56 6.90 -3.87
C SER A 225 -22.48 7.17 -2.82
N VAL A 226 -22.23 6.22 -1.91
CA VAL A 226 -21.22 6.29 -0.85
C VAL A 226 -20.36 5.04 -0.83
N TYR A 227 -19.09 5.19 -0.45
CA TYR A 227 -18.14 4.11 -0.27
C TYR A 227 -17.53 4.13 1.13
N VAL A 228 -16.99 2.98 1.56
CA VAL A 228 -16.36 2.82 2.87
C VAL A 228 -14.86 2.98 2.72
N ILE A 229 -14.29 3.92 3.48
CA ILE A 229 -12.85 4.06 3.65
C ILE A 229 -12.45 3.36 4.93
N GLN A 230 -11.39 2.55 4.83
CA GLN A 230 -10.79 1.88 5.97
C GLN A 230 -9.43 2.51 6.23
N LYS A 231 -9.33 3.29 7.32
CA LYS A 231 -8.06 3.92 7.71
C LYS A 231 -7.38 3.11 8.81
N GLN A 232 -6.07 3.03 8.69
CA GLN A 232 -5.17 2.34 9.61
C GLN A 232 -4.50 3.41 10.47
N GLU A 233 -5.06 3.66 11.65
CA GLU A 233 -4.54 4.67 12.59
C GLU A 233 -3.88 4.04 13.83
N THR A 234 -2.85 4.70 14.35
CA THR A 234 -2.16 4.29 15.57
C THR A 234 -3.05 4.51 16.79
N VAL A 235 -3.28 3.48 17.60
CA VAL A 235 -4.12 3.57 18.82
C VAL A 235 -3.57 4.59 19.84
N MET A 236 -2.24 4.73 19.95
CA MET A 236 -1.60 5.70 20.83
C MET A 236 -0.43 6.38 20.13
N SER A 237 -0.62 7.64 19.72
CA SER A 237 0.47 8.49 19.25
C SER A 237 1.32 8.98 20.43
N LEU A 238 2.58 9.37 20.17
CA LEU A 238 3.45 10.05 21.14
C LEU A 238 2.76 11.26 21.78
N ILE A 239 1.97 12.00 20.99
CA ILE A 239 1.24 13.18 21.48
C ILE A 239 0.20 12.77 22.53
N ASN A 240 -0.54 11.68 22.28
CA ASN A 240 -1.52 11.15 23.23
C ASN A 240 -0.84 10.61 24.49
N PHE A 241 0.34 10.01 24.35
CA PHE A 241 1.13 9.57 25.51
C PHE A 241 1.51 10.75 26.42
N PHE A 242 2.10 11.82 25.88
CA PHE A 242 2.46 13.00 26.67
C PHE A 242 1.25 13.73 27.24
N ALA A 243 0.13 13.78 26.51
CA ALA A 243 -1.12 14.34 27.01
C ALA A 243 -1.65 13.56 28.22
N ASN A 244 -1.67 12.23 28.15
CA ASN A 244 -2.10 11.37 29.26
C ASN A 244 -1.16 11.46 30.47
N LEU A 245 0.16 11.48 30.21
CA LEU A 245 1.18 11.66 31.25
C LEU A 245 1.01 13.01 31.97
N GLY A 246 0.81 14.09 31.20
CA GLY A 246 0.51 15.42 31.73
C GLY A 246 -0.79 15.46 32.53
N GLY A 247 -1.81 14.72 32.09
CA GLY A 247 -3.07 14.56 32.83
C GLY A 247 -2.86 13.89 34.20
N VAL A 248 -2.05 12.83 34.27
CA VAL A 248 -1.73 12.16 35.54
C VAL A 248 -0.96 13.10 36.49
N PHE A 249 0.05 13.81 35.97
CA PHE A 249 0.84 14.75 36.78
C PHE A 249 0.02 15.96 37.24
N GLY A 250 -0.83 16.52 36.37
CA GLY A 250 -1.71 17.63 36.71
C GLY A 250 -2.76 17.26 37.75
N LEU A 251 -3.39 16.08 37.63
CA LEU A 251 -4.45 15.65 38.55
C LEU A 251 -3.90 15.15 39.90
N CYS A 252 -2.83 14.36 39.89
CA CYS A 252 -2.34 13.72 41.11
C CYS A 252 -1.33 14.57 41.88
N LEU A 253 -0.45 15.30 41.19
CA LEU A 253 0.61 16.07 41.83
C LEU A 253 0.36 17.59 41.76
N GLY A 254 -0.56 18.05 40.92
CA GLY A 254 -0.79 19.47 40.68
C GLY A 254 0.39 20.16 39.99
N CYS A 255 1.30 19.38 39.37
CA CYS A 255 2.47 19.92 38.69
C CYS A 255 2.24 19.99 37.19
N SER A 256 2.88 20.99 36.58
CA SER A 256 2.86 21.22 35.14
C SER A 256 4.29 21.41 34.64
N VAL A 257 4.43 21.52 33.32
CA VAL A 257 5.72 21.84 32.68
C VAL A 257 6.28 23.19 33.19
N ILE A 258 5.40 24.15 33.52
CA ILE A 258 5.81 25.44 34.10
C ILE A 258 6.49 25.23 35.46
N THR A 259 5.96 24.33 36.29
CA THR A 259 6.52 23.99 37.60
C THR A 259 7.92 23.39 37.48
N ILE A 260 8.20 22.65 36.40
CA ILE A 260 9.54 22.12 36.11
C ILE A 260 10.52 23.27 35.79
N PHE A 261 10.12 24.24 34.97
CA PHE A 261 10.95 25.41 34.66
C PHE A 261 11.23 26.26 35.91
N GLU A 262 10.25 26.41 36.80
CA GLU A 262 10.44 27.10 38.09
C GLU A 262 11.49 26.39 38.95
N ILE A 263 11.45 25.06 39.05
CA ILE A 263 12.46 24.28 39.79
C ILE A 263 13.85 24.53 39.20
N PHE A 264 14.01 24.47 37.88
CA PHE A 264 15.31 24.76 37.24
C PHE A 264 15.78 26.20 37.49
N PHE A 265 14.88 27.17 37.46
CA PHE A 265 15.19 28.56 37.75
C PHE A 265 15.69 28.75 39.19
N TYR A 266 14.99 28.18 40.18
CA TYR A 266 15.41 28.24 41.58
C TYR A 266 16.72 27.49 41.83
N ILE A 267 16.94 26.34 41.19
CA ILE A 267 18.21 25.61 41.26
C ILE A 267 19.34 26.48 40.70
N HIS A 268 19.14 27.12 39.55
CA HIS A 268 20.13 28.02 38.94
C HIS A 268 20.46 29.21 39.86
N LEU A 269 19.45 29.82 40.48
CA LEU A 269 19.65 30.88 41.48
C LEU A 269 20.43 30.37 42.69
N ALA A 270 20.09 29.21 43.24
CA ALA A 270 20.79 28.61 44.36
C ALA A 270 22.27 28.32 44.04
N PHE A 271 22.57 27.84 42.83
CA PHE A 271 23.95 27.67 42.35
C PHE A 271 24.70 29.01 42.27
N LYS A 272 24.05 30.06 41.75
CA LYS A 272 24.65 31.41 41.68
C LYS A 272 24.93 31.98 43.07
N GLN A 273 24.04 31.73 44.03
CA GLN A 273 24.17 32.19 45.42
C GLN A 273 25.27 31.43 46.17
N LYS A 274 25.39 30.10 45.97
CA LYS A 274 26.52 29.31 46.48
C LYS A 274 27.86 29.77 45.89
N ARG A 275 27.91 30.14 44.61
CA ARG A 275 29.10 30.72 43.98
C ARG A 275 29.46 32.08 44.58
N LYS A 276 28.48 32.97 44.83
CA LYS A 276 28.73 34.26 45.51
C LYS A 276 29.20 34.09 46.97
N ASN A 277 28.63 33.15 47.73
CA ASN A 277 29.04 32.90 49.11
C ASN A 277 30.45 32.30 49.23
N LYS A 278 30.92 31.55 48.23
CA LYS A 278 32.33 31.10 48.16
C LYS A 278 33.32 32.22 47.84
N VAL A 279 32.88 33.29 47.17
CA VAL A 279 33.74 34.45 46.83
C VAL A 279 33.85 35.44 47.99
N HIS A 280 32.88 35.48 48.92
CA HIS A 280 32.86 36.45 50.02
C HIS A 280 33.35 35.91 51.38
N ASN A 281 33.91 34.69 51.45
CA ASN A 281 34.53 34.17 52.67
C ASN A 281 35.94 33.60 52.37
N PRO A 282 36.98 34.45 52.30
CA PRO A 282 38.36 33.98 52.31
C PRO A 282 38.69 33.36 53.68
N ARG A 283 39.43 32.24 53.69
CA ARG A 283 39.79 31.47 54.89
C ARG A 283 40.41 32.39 55.96
N PRO A 284 40.12 32.19 57.27
CA PRO A 284 40.89 32.87 58.31
C PRO A 284 42.33 32.33 58.30
N GLU A 285 43.27 33.24 58.10
CA GLU A 285 44.71 33.01 58.14
C GLU A 285 45.13 32.71 59.59
N LYS A 286 45.75 31.55 59.83
CA LYS A 286 46.26 31.14 61.15
C LYS A 286 47.59 31.86 61.42
N TYR A 287 47.64 32.67 62.48
CA TYR A 287 48.88 33.22 63.03
C TYR A 287 49.72 32.10 63.71
N PRO A 288 51.05 32.04 63.53
CA PRO A 288 51.87 30.99 64.14
C PRO A 288 52.20 31.32 65.61
N SER A 289 52.05 30.32 66.48
CA SER A 289 52.37 30.38 67.91
C SER A 289 53.76 29.80 68.20
N GLY A 290 54.62 30.62 68.81
CA GLY A 290 55.59 30.24 69.85
C GLY A 290 56.87 29.51 69.45
N HIS A 291 57.99 30.25 69.49
CA HIS A 291 59.34 29.69 69.72
C HIS A 291 59.75 30.03 71.16
N TYR A 292 59.95 29.02 72.00
CA TYR A 292 60.79 29.08 73.19
C TYR A 292 61.82 27.96 73.04
N ILE A 293 63.11 28.30 73.06
CA ILE A 293 64.23 27.38 73.23
C ILE A 293 65.08 27.97 74.37
N GLU A 294 65.52 27.09 75.25
CA GLU A 294 66.48 27.29 76.34
C GLU A 294 67.76 28.04 75.93
#